data_AF-J5GKL0-F1
#
_entry.id   AF-J5GKL0-F1
#
_cell.length_a   1.000
_cell.length_b   1.000
_cell.length_c   1.000
_cell.angle_alpha   90.00
_cell.angle_beta   90.00
_cell.angle_gamma   90.00
#
_symmetry.space_group_name_H-M   'P 1'
#
loop_
_entity.id
_entity.type
_entity.pdbx_description
1 polymer ?
#
loop_
_entity_poly.entity_id
_entity_poly.type
_entity_poly.pdbx_seq_one_letter_code
_entity_poly.pdbx_strand_id
1 'polypeptide(L)'
;MIGHADFTHQSITMATHLNPSSFQLSDVYGGREHVKDLSGWEGDTTFNATDKKPSIGEDDYKADLDSVNLIGRMQKGQSYDQAISSYYADLQKDSTLREREFLKNKDWKHVKVTIYAGVVPPDILKKGEKSIKEYIDKNHSDVSTFLNRLEAVAD
;
A
#
# COMPACT_ATOMS: atom_id res chain seq x y z
N MET A 1 -1.82 -10.12 -17.15
CA MET A 1 -1.47 -11.41 -16.50
C MET A 1 -2.13 -11.42 -15.13
N ILE A 2 -2.66 -12.56 -14.70
CA ILE A 2 -3.09 -12.72 -13.30
C ILE A 2 -1.82 -13.03 -12.51
N GLY A 3 -1.20 -12.00 -11.93
CA GLY A 3 -0.03 -12.16 -11.05
C GLY A 3 -0.43 -12.73 -9.69
N HIS A 4 0.46 -13.47 -9.04
CA HIS A 4 0.30 -13.87 -7.64
C HIS A 4 0.99 -12.86 -6.73
N ALA A 5 0.55 -12.74 -5.48
CA ALA A 5 1.23 -11.89 -4.51
C ALA A 5 2.69 -12.36 -4.33
N ASP A 6 3.64 -11.43 -4.25
CA ASP A 6 4.99 -11.77 -3.80
C ASP A 6 4.93 -12.15 -2.31
N PHE A 7 5.05 -13.45 -2.06
CA PHE A 7 4.97 -14.00 -0.72
C PHE A 7 6.09 -13.52 0.19
N THR A 8 7.29 -13.32 -0.35
CA THR A 8 8.45 -12.85 0.44
C THR A 8 8.32 -11.38 0.78
N HIS A 9 7.87 -10.56 -0.18
CA HIS A 9 7.52 -9.16 0.03
C HIS A 9 6.46 -9.06 1.14
N GLN A 10 5.33 -9.74 0.97
CA GLN A 10 4.23 -9.74 1.94
C GLN A 10 4.71 -10.12 3.35
N SER A 11 5.54 -11.16 3.45
CA SER A 11 6.06 -11.64 4.73
C SER A 11 6.92 -10.60 5.44
N ILE A 12 7.80 -9.91 4.72
CA ILE A 12 8.70 -8.91 5.34
C ILE A 12 7.95 -7.63 5.71
N THR A 13 6.97 -7.20 4.90
CA THR A 13 6.08 -6.07 5.22
C THR A 13 5.29 -6.37 6.49
N MET A 14 4.65 -7.55 6.58
CA MET A 14 3.94 -7.96 7.78
C MET A 14 4.85 -8.07 9.01
N ALA A 15 6.06 -8.63 8.86
CA ALA A 15 7.04 -8.70 9.95
C ALA A 15 7.43 -7.30 10.45
N THR A 16 7.58 -6.33 9.55
CA THR A 16 7.85 -4.93 9.90
C THR A 16 6.68 -4.32 10.69
N HIS A 17 5.44 -4.61 10.30
CA HIS A 17 4.24 -4.14 11.02
C HIS A 17 4.11 -4.73 12.44
N LEU A 18 4.55 -5.97 12.63
CA LEU A 18 4.43 -6.71 13.89
C LEU A 18 5.64 -6.55 14.82
N ASN A 19 6.74 -5.96 14.36
CA ASN A 19 7.95 -5.84 15.15
C ASN A 19 7.75 -4.93 16.39
N PRO A 20 7.84 -5.46 17.63
CA PRO A 20 7.58 -4.70 18.85
C PRO A 20 8.77 -3.84 19.30
N SER A 21 9.94 -3.92 18.65
CA SER A 21 11.17 -3.30 19.15
C SER A 21 11.10 -1.77 19.21
N SER A 22 11.54 -1.21 20.33
CA SER A 22 11.40 0.19 20.75
C SER A 22 12.36 1.18 20.08
N PHE A 23 13.40 0.70 19.41
CA PHE A 23 14.37 1.48 18.63
C PHE A 23 14.49 0.86 17.23
N GLN A 24 14.01 1.56 16.23
CA GLN A 24 14.09 1.13 14.83
C GLN A 24 14.56 2.30 13.96
N LEU A 25 15.10 2.04 12.77
CA LEU A 25 15.41 3.09 11.79
C LEU A 25 14.19 4.01 11.55
N SER A 26 12.96 3.52 11.79
CA SER A 26 11.73 4.30 11.75
C SER A 26 11.67 5.55 12.59
N ASP A 27 12.38 5.57 13.72
CA ASP A 27 12.42 6.74 14.59
C ASP A 27 13.27 7.88 13.95
N VAL A 28 14.10 7.54 12.95
CA VAL A 28 14.90 8.49 12.15
C VAL A 28 14.19 8.88 10.83
N TYR A 29 13.35 7.99 10.29
CA TYR A 29 12.67 8.20 9.01
C TYR A 29 11.29 8.88 9.09
N GLY A 30 10.85 9.39 10.25
CA GLY A 30 9.59 10.15 10.36
C GLY A 30 8.49 9.49 11.20
N GLY A 31 8.80 8.39 11.91
CA GLY A 31 7.91 7.76 12.89
C GLY A 31 7.49 6.33 12.52
N ARG A 32 6.90 5.63 13.50
CA ARG A 32 6.61 4.19 13.41
C ARG A 32 5.53 3.81 12.41
N GLU A 33 4.42 4.55 12.35
CA GLU A 33 3.36 4.29 11.36
C GLU A 33 3.85 4.58 9.93
N HIS A 34 4.70 5.60 9.77
CA HIS A 34 5.31 5.89 8.49
C HIS A 34 6.19 4.74 8.01
N VAL A 35 7.00 4.09 8.87
CA VAL A 35 7.79 2.91 8.42
C VAL A 35 6.97 1.68 8.10
N LYS A 36 5.80 1.50 8.73
CA LYS A 36 4.89 0.41 8.36
C LYS A 36 4.40 0.58 6.92
N ASP A 37 3.90 1.75 6.59
CA ASP A 37 3.44 2.04 5.23
C ASP A 37 4.61 2.07 4.24
N LEU A 38 5.76 2.62 4.64
CA LEU A 38 6.99 2.68 3.84
C LEU A 38 7.58 1.30 3.51
N SER A 39 7.32 0.29 4.35
CA SER A 39 7.76 -1.10 4.11
C SER A 39 6.86 -1.89 3.15
N GLY A 40 5.80 -1.27 2.64
CA GLY A 40 4.92 -1.84 1.62
C GLY A 40 4.43 -0.73 0.70
N TRP A 41 3.11 -0.55 0.60
CA TRP A 41 2.49 0.31 -0.41
C TRP A 41 3.07 1.71 -0.54
N GLU A 42 3.47 2.40 0.55
CA GLU A 42 4.06 3.73 0.44
C GLU A 42 5.47 3.67 -0.17
N GLY A 43 6.28 2.68 0.21
CA GLY A 43 7.62 2.48 -0.35
C GLY A 43 7.59 2.13 -1.84
N ASP A 44 6.63 1.32 -2.25
CA ASP A 44 6.51 0.85 -3.63
C ASP A 44 5.85 1.88 -4.55
N THR A 45 5.08 2.83 -3.99
CA THR A 45 4.40 3.88 -4.76
C THR A 45 5.08 5.25 -4.72
N THR A 46 6.12 5.43 -3.89
CA THR A 46 6.77 6.74 -3.68
C THR A 46 8.29 6.66 -3.67
N PHE A 47 8.95 7.82 -3.77
CA PHE A 47 10.39 7.94 -3.54
C PHE A 47 10.74 8.11 -2.05
N ASN A 48 9.78 7.93 -1.13
CA ASN A 48 10.00 8.20 0.29
C ASN A 48 10.98 7.20 0.93
N ALA A 49 11.06 5.97 0.40
CA ALA A 49 11.92 4.91 0.94
C ALA A 49 13.35 5.02 0.41
N THR A 50 13.51 5.27 -0.90
CA THR A 50 14.82 5.31 -1.58
C THR A 50 14.73 6.18 -2.85
N ASP A 51 15.89 6.55 -3.41
CA ASP A 51 15.95 7.21 -4.74
C ASP A 51 15.61 6.27 -5.92
N LYS A 52 15.28 4.99 -5.66
CA LYS A 52 14.83 4.07 -6.70
C LYS A 52 13.44 4.48 -7.18
N LYS A 53 13.19 4.29 -8.48
CA LYS A 53 11.89 4.55 -9.07
C LYS A 53 10.81 3.68 -8.38
N PRO A 54 9.65 4.27 -8.01
CA PRO A 54 8.49 3.51 -7.57
C PRO A 54 8.14 2.39 -8.56
N SER A 55 7.77 1.25 -8.00
CA SER A 55 7.43 0.03 -8.71
C SER A 55 6.41 -0.72 -7.89
N ILE A 56 5.16 -0.78 -8.37
CA ILE A 56 4.11 -1.56 -7.72
C ILE A 56 3.44 -2.49 -8.73
N GLY A 57 4.14 -3.59 -9.02
CA GLY A 57 3.66 -4.64 -9.91
C GLY A 57 2.36 -5.29 -9.39
N GLU A 58 1.75 -6.17 -10.18
CA GLU A 58 0.55 -6.90 -9.74
C GLU A 58 0.83 -7.82 -8.53
N ASP A 59 2.06 -8.28 -8.40
CA ASP A 59 2.59 -9.06 -7.29
C ASP A 59 2.76 -8.23 -6.02
N ASP A 60 3.47 -7.10 -6.10
CA ASP A 60 3.65 -6.17 -4.97
C ASP A 60 2.32 -5.53 -4.56
N TYR A 61 1.48 -5.13 -5.53
CA TYR A 61 0.12 -4.63 -5.30
C TYR A 61 -0.70 -5.56 -4.39
N LYS A 62 -0.64 -6.88 -4.66
CA LYS A 62 -1.35 -7.85 -3.82
C LYS A 62 -0.66 -8.03 -2.49
N ALA A 63 0.67 -8.15 -2.48
CA ALA A 63 1.44 -8.33 -1.26
C ALA A 63 1.18 -7.19 -0.26
N ASP A 64 1.19 -5.95 -0.73
CA ASP A 64 1.01 -4.76 0.08
C ASP A 64 -0.40 -4.63 0.66
N LEU A 65 -1.42 -4.71 -0.18
CA LEU A 65 -2.81 -4.60 0.27
C LEU A 65 -3.18 -5.77 1.18
N ASP A 66 -2.74 -7.00 0.84
CA ASP A 66 -3.00 -8.18 1.64
C ASP A 66 -2.28 -8.10 2.99
N SER A 67 -1.05 -7.57 3.05
CA SER A 67 -0.33 -7.35 4.31
C SER A 67 -1.13 -6.46 5.26
N VAL A 68 -1.60 -5.31 4.78
CA VAL A 68 -2.41 -4.38 5.60
C VAL A 68 -3.71 -5.03 6.07
N ASN A 69 -4.38 -5.78 5.19
CA ASN A 69 -5.64 -6.45 5.52
C ASN A 69 -5.47 -7.56 6.55
N LEU A 70 -4.46 -8.40 6.39
CA LEU A 70 -4.15 -9.48 7.33
C LEU A 70 -3.76 -8.93 8.70
N ILE A 71 -2.94 -7.87 8.75
CA ILE A 71 -2.61 -7.19 10.01
C ILE A 71 -3.85 -6.59 10.66
N GLY A 72 -4.73 -5.94 9.89
CA GLY A 72 -6.00 -5.40 10.40
C GLY A 72 -6.92 -6.47 10.99
N ARG A 73 -6.93 -7.68 10.41
CA ARG A 73 -7.63 -8.85 10.95
C ARG A 73 -6.99 -9.39 12.22
N MET A 74 -5.66 -9.48 12.27
CA MET A 74 -4.92 -9.91 13.46
C MET A 74 -5.10 -8.94 14.63
N GLN A 75 -5.12 -7.63 14.38
CA GLN A 75 -5.40 -6.60 15.39
C GLN A 75 -6.81 -6.72 15.99
N LYS A 76 -7.76 -7.34 15.26
CA LYS A 76 -9.11 -7.67 15.75
C LYS A 76 -9.17 -9.00 16.51
N GLY A 77 -8.03 -9.63 16.79
CA GLY A 77 -7.92 -10.81 17.66
C GLY A 77 -7.76 -12.15 16.93
N GLN A 78 -7.64 -12.16 15.60
CA GLN A 78 -7.37 -13.40 14.86
C GLN A 78 -5.88 -13.78 14.97
N SER A 79 -5.59 -15.08 15.04
CA SER A 79 -4.23 -15.57 14.78
C SER A 79 -3.87 -15.38 13.30
N TYR A 80 -2.58 -15.45 12.96
CA TYR A 80 -2.13 -15.37 11.56
C TYR A 80 -2.81 -16.41 10.67
N ASP A 81 -2.88 -17.68 11.11
CA ASP A 81 -3.52 -18.77 10.35
C ASP A 81 -5.02 -18.49 10.12
N GLN A 82 -5.72 -17.95 11.13
CA GLN A 82 -7.12 -17.56 11.03
C GLN A 82 -7.31 -16.37 10.07
N ALA A 83 -6.43 -15.36 10.16
CA ALA A 83 -6.47 -14.19 9.32
C ALA A 83 -6.26 -14.56 7.84
N ILE A 84 -5.21 -15.34 7.52
CA ILE A 84 -4.95 -15.82 6.16
C ILE A 84 -6.09 -16.66 5.63
N SER A 85 -6.53 -17.67 6.41
CA SER A 85 -7.54 -18.60 5.94
C SER A 85 -8.87 -17.89 5.66
N SER A 86 -9.30 -17.00 6.57
CA SER A 86 -10.54 -16.25 6.40
C SER A 86 -10.43 -15.21 5.28
N TYR A 87 -9.31 -14.49 5.18
CA TYR A 87 -9.11 -13.44 4.18
C TYR A 87 -9.15 -13.98 2.76
N TYR A 88 -8.36 -15.02 2.46
CA TYR A 88 -8.35 -15.58 1.12
C TYR A 88 -9.65 -16.34 0.78
N ALA A 89 -10.34 -16.91 1.78
CA ALA A 89 -11.67 -17.48 1.56
C ALA A 89 -12.71 -16.43 1.20
N ASP A 90 -12.64 -15.24 1.79
CA ASP A 90 -13.55 -14.14 1.44
C ASP A 90 -13.18 -13.50 0.10
N LEU A 91 -11.89 -13.35 -0.18
CA LEU A 91 -11.40 -12.79 -1.43
C LEU A 91 -11.76 -13.66 -2.65
N GLN A 92 -11.83 -14.98 -2.48
CA GLN A 92 -12.33 -15.88 -3.51
C GLN A 92 -13.81 -15.64 -3.86
N LYS A 93 -14.61 -15.14 -2.92
CA LYS A 93 -16.04 -14.85 -3.12
C LYS A 93 -16.27 -13.48 -3.74
N ASP A 94 -15.39 -12.52 -3.43
CA ASP A 94 -15.49 -11.15 -3.93
C ASP A 94 -14.08 -10.58 -4.21
N SER A 95 -13.76 -10.41 -5.49
CA SER A 95 -12.46 -9.91 -5.92
C SER A 95 -12.19 -8.46 -5.53
N THR A 96 -13.23 -7.67 -5.24
CA THR A 96 -13.10 -6.26 -4.78
C THR A 96 -12.86 -6.15 -3.27
N LEU A 97 -12.88 -7.29 -2.55
CA LEU A 97 -12.65 -7.32 -1.12
C LEU A 97 -11.28 -6.72 -0.77
N ARG A 98 -10.24 -7.02 -1.56
CA ARG A 98 -8.86 -6.57 -1.29
C ARG A 98 -8.80 -5.05 -1.12
N GLU A 99 -9.33 -4.33 -2.10
CA GLU A 99 -9.31 -2.87 -2.15
C GLU A 99 -10.24 -2.28 -1.09
N ARG A 100 -11.45 -2.81 -0.95
CA ARG A 100 -12.41 -2.31 0.05
C ARG A 100 -11.94 -2.55 1.49
N GLU A 101 -11.31 -3.68 1.77
CA GLU A 101 -10.77 -3.96 3.10
C GLU A 101 -9.53 -3.11 3.37
N PHE A 102 -8.70 -2.87 2.35
CA PHE A 102 -7.57 -1.94 2.47
C PHE A 102 -8.05 -0.54 2.84
N LEU A 103 -9.07 -0.01 2.15
CA LEU A 103 -9.65 1.30 2.44
C LEU A 103 -10.38 1.40 3.79
N LYS A 104 -10.72 0.26 4.43
CA LYS A 104 -11.19 0.25 5.83
C LYS A 104 -10.04 0.37 6.84
N ASN A 105 -8.84 -0.06 6.45
CA ASN A 105 -7.65 -0.03 7.30
C ASN A 105 -6.80 1.24 7.04
N LYS A 106 -6.90 1.84 5.85
CA LYS A 106 -6.16 3.04 5.44
C LYS A 106 -7.10 4.04 4.78
N ASP A 107 -7.09 5.28 5.28
CA ASP A 107 -7.91 6.36 4.74
C ASP A 107 -7.49 6.68 3.29
N TRP A 108 -8.45 6.68 2.37
CA TRP A 108 -8.19 6.92 0.94
C TRP A 108 -7.53 8.28 0.70
N LYS A 109 -7.99 9.32 1.39
CA LYS A 109 -7.44 10.67 1.24
C LYS A 109 -5.98 10.71 1.70
N HIS A 110 -5.66 10.04 2.79
CA HIS A 110 -4.27 9.87 3.24
C HIS A 110 -3.42 9.16 2.18
N VAL A 111 -3.84 7.99 1.70
CA VAL A 111 -3.12 7.23 0.66
C VAL A 111 -2.85 8.08 -0.58
N LYS A 112 -3.89 8.74 -1.11
CA LYS A 112 -3.81 9.60 -2.29
C LYS A 112 -2.84 10.77 -2.09
N VAL A 113 -2.93 11.48 -0.96
CA VAL A 113 -2.06 12.63 -0.66
C VAL A 113 -0.61 12.20 -0.48
N THR A 114 -0.37 11.08 0.23
CA THR A 114 0.97 10.51 0.42
C THR A 114 1.62 10.17 -0.92
N ILE A 115 0.90 9.47 -1.80
CA ILE A 115 1.41 9.12 -3.12
C ILE A 115 1.72 10.37 -3.94
N TYR A 116 0.77 11.32 -3.99
CA TYR A 116 0.97 12.55 -4.75
C TYR A 116 2.22 13.31 -4.30
N ALA A 117 2.37 13.50 -2.99
CA ALA A 117 3.54 14.19 -2.44
C ALA A 117 4.86 13.43 -2.66
N GLY A 118 4.81 12.09 -2.64
CA GLY A 118 6.00 11.24 -2.74
C GLY A 118 6.45 10.89 -4.17
N VAL A 119 5.62 11.13 -5.20
CA VAL A 119 5.97 10.79 -6.59
C VAL A 119 5.94 11.98 -7.56
N VAL A 120 5.19 13.04 -7.23
CA VAL A 120 4.97 14.16 -8.15
C VAL A 120 5.85 15.37 -7.81
N PRO A 121 6.56 15.95 -8.79
CA PRO A 121 7.34 17.18 -8.59
C PRO A 121 6.51 18.35 -8.03
N PRO A 122 7.09 19.21 -7.16
CA PRO A 122 6.37 20.32 -6.53
C PRO A 122 5.74 21.33 -7.49
N ASP A 123 6.30 21.52 -8.69
CA ASP A 123 5.73 22.42 -9.70
C ASP A 123 4.45 21.85 -10.33
N ILE A 124 4.33 20.52 -10.42
CA ILE A 124 3.15 19.83 -10.95
C ILE A 124 2.07 19.71 -9.88
N LEU A 125 2.45 19.48 -8.62
CA LEU A 125 1.51 19.47 -7.49
C LEU A 125 0.68 20.75 -7.41
N LYS A 126 1.27 21.91 -7.75
CA LYS A 126 0.59 23.21 -7.77
C LYS A 126 -0.38 23.40 -8.95
N LYS A 127 -0.33 22.55 -9.97
CA LYS A 127 -1.15 22.64 -11.19
C LYS A 127 -2.51 21.91 -11.08
N GLY A 128 -2.82 21.37 -9.91
CA GLY A 128 -4.10 20.71 -9.61
C GLY A 128 -4.17 19.24 -10.04
N GLU A 129 -5.22 18.56 -9.57
CA GLU A 129 -5.34 17.10 -9.62
C GLU A 129 -5.26 16.49 -11.02
N LYS A 130 -5.83 17.14 -12.03
CA LYS A 130 -5.74 16.67 -13.42
C LYS A 130 -4.28 16.53 -13.88
N SER A 131 -3.47 17.55 -13.65
CA SER A 131 -2.05 17.58 -14.02
C SER A 131 -1.25 16.53 -13.25
N ILE A 132 -1.61 16.29 -11.98
CA ILE A 132 -1.00 15.26 -11.13
C ILE A 132 -1.29 13.87 -11.71
N LYS A 133 -2.56 13.55 -11.99
CA LYS A 133 -2.97 12.25 -12.56
C LYS A 133 -2.30 12.01 -13.93
N GLU A 134 -2.27 13.02 -14.80
CA GLU A 134 -1.58 12.94 -16.11
C GLU A 134 -0.07 12.68 -15.97
N TYR A 135 0.57 13.31 -14.98
CA TYR A 135 1.99 13.06 -14.71
C TYR A 135 2.25 11.63 -14.22
N ILE A 136 1.47 11.15 -13.25
CA ILE A 136 1.62 9.81 -12.70
C ILE A 136 1.36 8.78 -13.80
N ASP A 137 0.29 8.93 -14.59
CA ASP A 137 -0.03 8.00 -15.68
C ASP A 137 1.11 7.87 -16.70
N LYS A 138 1.73 8.99 -17.06
CA LYS A 138 2.82 9.02 -18.04
C LYS A 138 4.14 8.45 -17.51
N ASN A 139 4.46 8.67 -16.23
CA ASN A 139 5.79 8.36 -15.69
C ASN A 139 5.82 7.12 -14.78
N HIS A 140 4.68 6.76 -14.19
CA HIS A 140 4.48 5.72 -13.16
C HIS A 140 3.12 5.01 -13.38
N SER A 141 2.96 4.35 -14.52
CA SER A 141 1.68 3.76 -14.96
C SER A 141 1.14 2.67 -14.02
N ASP A 142 2.02 1.98 -13.32
CA ASP A 142 1.70 1.03 -12.25
C ASP A 142 1.11 1.75 -11.02
N VAL A 143 1.71 2.84 -10.59
CA VAL A 143 1.16 3.71 -9.52
C VAL A 143 -0.18 4.35 -9.94
N SER A 144 -0.31 4.74 -11.21
CA SER A 144 -1.60 5.18 -11.79
C SER A 144 -2.67 4.08 -11.68
N THR A 145 -2.31 2.84 -12.04
CA THR A 145 -3.21 1.69 -11.94
C THR A 145 -3.61 1.39 -10.50
N PHE A 146 -2.66 1.44 -9.56
CA PHE A 146 -2.90 1.31 -8.12
C PHE A 146 -3.95 2.32 -7.64
N LEU A 147 -3.73 3.61 -7.92
CA LEU A 147 -4.62 4.69 -7.51
C LEU A 147 -6.02 4.53 -8.10
N ASN A 148 -6.11 4.18 -9.40
CA ASN A 148 -7.40 4.03 -10.08
C ASN A 148 -8.22 2.85 -9.51
N ARG A 149 -7.58 1.74 -9.13
CA ARG A 149 -8.26 0.59 -8.52
C ARG A 149 -8.84 0.93 -7.15
N LEU A 150 -8.07 1.66 -6.33
CA LEU A 150 -8.56 2.12 -5.03
C LEU A 150 -9.65 3.20 -5.18
N GLU A 151 -9.47 4.16 -6.09
CA GLU A 151 -10.46 5.22 -6.34
C GLU A 151 -11.81 4.64 -6.83
N ALA A 152 -11.79 3.55 -7.59
CA ALA A 152 -13.01 2.88 -8.08
C ALA A 152 -13.88 2.27 -6.98
N VAL A 153 -13.32 2.04 -5.79
CA VAL A 153 -14.04 1.49 -4.62
C VAL A 153 -14.02 2.42 -3.40
N ALA A 154 -13.52 3.64 -3.57
CA ALA A 154 -13.58 4.67 -2.56
C ALA A 154 -14.95 5.37 -2.61
N ASP A 155 -15.62 5.48 -1.46
CA ASP A 155 -16.90 6.19 -1.30
C ASP A 155 -16.74 7.72 -1.35
#